data_AF-A0A955JRU9-F1
#
_entry.id   AF-A0A955JRU9-F1
#
_cell.length_a   1.000
_cell.length_b   1.000
_cell.length_c   1.000
_cell.angle_alpha   90.00
_cell.angle_beta   90.00
_cell.angle_gamma   90.00
#
_symmetry.space_group_name_H-M   'P 1'
#
loop_
_entity.id
_entity.type
_entity.pdbx_description
1 polymer ?
#
loop_
_entity_poly.entity_id
_entity_poly.type
_entity_poly.pdbx_seq_one_letter_code
_entity_poly.pdbx_strand_id
1 'polypeptide(L)'
;MVQDQSLQIIDIVGWGSALSYEGAPTATLSGGKALERYAGCEAGLIDTGNNSQDFFVDQVPTPGVLALQTKASCAAGGTDCSVVIISEVLPNPAGSDTGNEFIELHNPTTAPVDLYGCSLVLGSDVFAFAPGTILEAG
;
A
#
# COMPACT_ATOMS: atom_id res chain seq x y z
N MET A 1 1.97 -7.26 2.11
CA MET A 1 0.62 -7.49 1.54
C MET A 1 -0.43 -7.28 2.62
N VAL A 2 -1.64 -6.93 2.22
CA VAL A 2 -2.85 -6.86 3.04
C VAL A 2 -3.70 -8.08 2.70
N GLN A 3 -4.23 -8.77 3.71
CA GLN A 3 -5.17 -9.89 3.52
C GLN A 3 -6.32 -9.84 4.53
N ASP A 4 -7.45 -10.44 4.17
CA ASP A 4 -8.61 -10.59 5.05
C ASP A 4 -8.51 -11.83 5.97
N GLN A 5 -9.54 -12.04 6.78
CA GLN A 5 -9.64 -13.19 7.71
C GLN A 5 -9.76 -14.55 7.01
N SER A 6 -10.13 -14.57 5.72
CA SER A 6 -10.21 -15.75 4.88
C SER A 6 -8.87 -16.05 4.17
N LEU A 7 -7.83 -15.26 4.45
CA LEU A 7 -6.53 -15.27 3.76
C LEU A 7 -6.63 -14.87 2.28
N GLN A 8 -7.70 -14.18 1.89
CA GLN A 8 -7.77 -13.55 0.59
C GLN A 8 -6.81 -12.36 0.59
N ILE A 9 -5.89 -12.34 -0.38
CA ILE A 9 -5.02 -11.17 -0.62
C ILE A 9 -5.90 -10.05 -1.14
N ILE A 10 -5.88 -8.93 -0.44
CA ILE A 10 -6.57 -7.68 -0.79
C ILE A 10 -5.66 -6.84 -1.68
N ASP A 11 -4.41 -6.66 -1.26
CA ASP A 11 -3.41 -5.87 -1.97
C ASP A 11 -2.01 -6.41 -1.67
N ILE A 12 -1.14 -6.47 -2.66
CA ILE A 12 0.26 -6.81 -2.47
C ILE A 12 1.17 -6.00 -3.39
N VAL A 13 2.18 -5.38 -2.78
CA VAL A 13 3.30 -4.79 -3.51
C VAL A 13 4.55 -5.67 -3.42
N GLY A 14 5.17 -5.92 -4.57
CA GLY A 14 6.51 -6.50 -4.69
C GLY A 14 7.37 -5.68 -5.64
N TRP A 15 8.69 -5.65 -5.38
CA TRP A 15 9.66 -4.86 -6.15
C TRP A 15 10.91 -5.65 -6.53
N GLY A 16 11.58 -5.20 -7.60
CA GLY A 16 12.80 -5.82 -8.10
C GLY A 16 12.59 -7.28 -8.48
N SER A 17 13.26 -8.19 -7.76
CA SER A 17 13.17 -9.64 -7.97
C SER A 17 12.21 -10.34 -6.99
N ALA A 18 11.29 -9.60 -6.35
CA ALA A 18 10.27 -10.19 -5.49
C ALA A 18 9.49 -11.28 -6.25
N LEU A 19 9.13 -12.35 -5.55
CA LEU A 19 8.33 -13.45 -6.11
C LEU A 19 6.82 -13.31 -5.84
N SER A 20 6.46 -12.41 -4.93
CA SER A 20 5.08 -12.09 -4.57
C SER A 20 4.82 -10.63 -4.94
N TYR A 21 3.91 -10.43 -5.88
CA TYR A 21 3.52 -9.15 -6.47
C TYR A 21 2.19 -9.31 -7.20
N GLU A 22 1.52 -8.21 -7.51
CA GLU A 22 0.42 -8.20 -8.46
C GLU A 22 0.95 -7.91 -9.86
N GLY A 23 0.52 -8.70 -10.84
CA GLY A 23 0.88 -8.52 -12.25
C GLY A 23 2.39 -8.66 -12.52
N ALA A 24 3.14 -7.58 -12.33
CA ALA A 24 4.60 -7.54 -12.39
C ALA A 24 5.16 -6.69 -11.23
N PRO A 25 6.35 -7.03 -10.69
CA PRO A 25 6.96 -6.26 -9.62
C PRO A 25 7.33 -4.86 -10.11
N THR A 26 7.29 -3.88 -9.21
CA THR A 26 7.79 -2.53 -9.50
C THR A 26 9.33 -2.47 -9.46
N ALA A 27 9.91 -1.31 -9.76
CA ALA A 27 11.35 -1.12 -9.87
C ALA A 27 12.11 -1.41 -8.56
N THR A 28 13.38 -1.82 -8.68
CA THR A 28 14.25 -2.06 -7.52
C THR A 28 14.44 -0.79 -6.69
N LEU A 29 14.25 -0.91 -5.37
CA LEU A 29 14.52 0.16 -4.41
C LEU A 29 15.98 0.19 -3.97
N SER A 30 16.49 1.41 -3.79
CA SER A 30 17.74 1.69 -3.07
C SER A 30 17.42 2.37 -1.73
N GLY A 31 18.38 2.37 -0.80
CA GLY A 31 18.20 3.03 0.51
C GLY A 31 17.78 4.51 0.38
N GLY A 32 16.89 4.93 1.26
CA GLY A 32 16.29 6.27 1.31
C GLY A 32 15.19 6.53 0.29
N LYS A 33 14.67 5.51 -0.38
CA LYS A 33 13.61 5.63 -1.39
C LYS A 33 12.36 4.89 -0.96
N ALA A 34 11.21 5.43 -1.32
CA ALA A 34 9.92 4.80 -1.11
C ALA A 34 9.34 4.29 -2.43
N LEU A 35 8.48 3.29 -2.34
CA LEU A 35 7.49 3.03 -3.38
C LEU A 35 6.27 3.84 -3.04
N GLU A 36 5.78 4.61 -3.99
CA GLU A 36 4.55 5.38 -3.83
C GLU A 36 3.60 5.03 -4.95
N ARG A 37 2.32 4.82 -4.61
CA ARG A 37 1.28 4.50 -5.58
C ARG A 37 0.86 5.77 -6.32
N TYR A 38 0.81 5.74 -7.64
CA TYR A 38 0.33 6.85 -8.45
C TYR A 38 -1.09 7.29 -8.03
N ALA A 39 -1.34 8.59 -8.02
CA ALA A 39 -2.68 9.13 -7.88
C ALA A 39 -3.51 8.91 -9.15
N GLY A 40 -4.80 8.65 -8.97
CA GLY A 40 -5.78 8.41 -10.02
C GLY A 40 -6.87 9.49 -10.08
N CYS A 41 -7.99 9.11 -10.70
CA CYS A 41 -9.25 9.86 -10.66
C CYS A 41 -9.89 9.88 -9.26
N GLU A 42 -10.70 10.92 -9.00
CA GLU A 42 -11.54 11.05 -7.79
C GLU A 42 -10.79 10.91 -6.45
N ALA A 43 -9.57 11.43 -6.37
CA ALA A 43 -8.72 11.37 -5.17
C ALA A 43 -8.34 9.94 -4.71
N GLY A 44 -8.63 8.91 -5.51
CA GLY A 44 -8.17 7.55 -5.27
C GLY A 44 -6.76 7.31 -5.81
N LEU A 45 -6.07 6.31 -5.27
CA LEU A 45 -4.82 5.81 -5.83
C LEU A 45 -5.06 4.76 -6.92
N ILE A 46 -4.12 4.61 -7.83
CA ILE A 46 -4.22 3.65 -8.94
C ILE A 46 -3.90 2.25 -8.45
N ASP A 47 -4.85 1.35 -8.67
CA ASP A 47 -4.68 -0.07 -8.41
C ASP A 47 -5.19 -0.88 -9.61
N THR A 48 -4.28 -1.20 -10.54
CA THR A 48 -4.60 -1.96 -11.75
C THR A 48 -4.40 -3.47 -11.56
N GLY A 49 -4.01 -3.89 -10.36
CA GLY A 49 -3.51 -5.23 -10.09
C GLY A 49 -2.16 -5.47 -10.76
N ASN A 50 -1.34 -4.42 -10.96
CA ASN A 50 -0.01 -4.54 -11.51
C ASN A 50 0.94 -3.52 -10.90
N ASN A 51 1.82 -3.98 -9.99
CA ASN A 51 2.67 -3.06 -9.22
C ASN A 51 3.59 -2.20 -10.09
N SER A 52 4.05 -2.70 -11.24
CA SER A 52 4.87 -1.92 -12.18
C SER A 52 4.13 -0.77 -12.87
N GLN A 53 2.80 -0.81 -12.87
CA GLN A 53 1.93 0.22 -13.45
C GLN A 53 1.34 1.17 -12.40
N ASP A 54 1.34 0.73 -11.15
CA ASP A 54 0.66 1.37 -10.02
C ASP A 54 1.64 2.13 -9.13
N PHE A 55 2.89 1.66 -9.00
CA PHE A 55 3.89 2.26 -8.13
C PHE A 55 5.04 2.89 -8.92
N PHE A 56 5.59 3.97 -8.38
CA PHE A 56 6.87 4.55 -8.76
C PHE A 56 7.82 4.64 -7.58
N VAL A 57 9.11 4.83 -7.88
CA VAL A 57 10.13 5.06 -6.84
C VAL A 57 10.23 6.55 -6.55
N ASP A 58 9.76 6.98 -5.37
CA ASP A 58 9.97 8.34 -4.91
C ASP A 58 11.38 8.52 -4.33
N GLN A 59 11.99 9.66 -4.66
CA GLN A 59 13.26 10.09 -4.13
C GLN A 59 13.19 10.55 -2.67
N VAL A 60 12.02 10.98 -2.21
CA VAL A 60 11.75 11.48 -0.88
C VAL A 60 10.46 10.83 -0.38
N PRO A 61 10.51 10.00 0.68
CA PRO A 61 9.30 9.43 1.27
C PRO A 61 8.32 10.51 1.75
N THR A 62 7.03 10.25 1.59
CA THR A 62 5.92 11.21 1.77
C THR A 62 4.86 10.71 2.76
N PRO A 63 5.24 10.27 3.98
CA PRO A 63 4.30 9.68 4.92
C PRO A 63 3.15 10.65 5.24
N GLY A 64 1.93 10.14 5.14
CA GLY A 64 0.67 10.83 5.36
C GLY A 64 0.22 11.69 4.19
N VAL A 65 0.90 11.64 3.04
CA VAL A 65 0.61 12.46 1.87
C VAL A 65 0.44 11.56 0.65
N LEU A 66 -0.74 11.60 0.03
CA LEU A 66 -0.98 10.89 -1.22
C LEU A 66 -0.12 11.46 -2.36
N ALA A 67 0.26 10.58 -3.29
CA ALA A 67 1.10 10.93 -4.42
C ALA A 67 0.60 12.14 -5.22
N LEU A 68 1.54 12.99 -5.62
CA LEU A 68 1.28 14.12 -6.52
C LEU A 68 1.30 13.70 -8.00
N GLN A 69 1.85 12.52 -8.32
CA GLN A 69 1.95 12.04 -9.69
C GLN A 69 0.67 11.34 -10.11
N THR A 70 0.03 11.80 -11.19
CA THR A 70 -1.27 11.29 -11.64
C THR A 70 -1.19 10.44 -12.91
N LYS A 71 -2.04 9.42 -13.03
CA LYS A 71 -2.28 8.64 -14.25
C LYS A 71 -3.78 8.30 -14.40
N ALA A 72 -4.24 8.10 -15.63
CA ALA A 72 -5.66 7.90 -15.93
C ALA A 72 -6.08 6.42 -15.80
N SER A 73 -6.66 6.02 -14.67
CA SER A 73 -7.43 4.77 -14.47
C SER A 73 -7.92 4.67 -13.02
N CYS A 74 -9.13 4.16 -12.77
CA CYS A 74 -9.57 3.75 -11.42
C CYS A 74 -10.51 2.54 -11.49
N ALA A 75 -10.38 1.62 -10.53
CA ALA A 75 -11.44 0.76 -10.04
C ALA A 75 -11.61 1.08 -8.55
N ALA A 76 -12.82 1.42 -8.11
CA ALA A 76 -13.11 1.60 -6.68
C ALA A 76 -14.50 1.01 -6.39
N GLY A 77 -14.58 0.12 -5.40
CA GLY A 77 -15.85 -0.43 -4.93
C GLY A 77 -15.66 -1.48 -3.83
N GLY A 78 -16.05 -1.13 -2.61
CA GLY A 78 -16.18 -2.03 -1.46
C GLY A 78 -16.48 -1.24 -0.17
N THR A 79 -16.78 -1.91 0.93
CA THR A 79 -17.14 -1.29 2.23
C THR A 79 -16.51 -1.96 3.44
N ASP A 80 -15.59 -2.90 3.21
CA ASP A 80 -14.82 -3.60 4.23
C ASP A 80 -13.32 -3.48 3.86
N CYS A 81 -12.42 -4.17 4.56
CA CYS A 81 -11.00 -4.01 4.27
C CYS A 81 -10.58 -4.43 2.86
N SER A 82 -11.45 -5.04 2.03
CA SER A 82 -11.20 -5.27 0.60
C SER A 82 -10.92 -3.99 -0.20
N VAL A 83 -11.21 -2.81 0.35
CA VAL A 83 -10.89 -1.52 -0.27
C VAL A 83 -9.58 -0.91 0.20
N VAL A 84 -8.95 -1.48 1.23
CA VAL A 84 -7.74 -0.91 1.82
C VAL A 84 -6.56 -1.24 0.92
N ILE A 85 -5.85 -0.20 0.52
CA ILE A 85 -4.70 -0.32 -0.38
C ILE A 85 -3.43 0.21 0.28
N ILE A 86 -2.29 -0.34 -0.10
CA ILE A 86 -0.96 0.13 0.25
C ILE A 86 -0.67 1.38 -0.57
N SER A 87 -0.52 2.53 0.08
CA SER A 87 -0.23 3.79 -0.60
C SER A 87 1.27 4.02 -0.76
N GLU A 88 2.04 3.71 0.28
CA GLU A 88 3.48 3.96 0.32
C GLU A 88 4.21 2.87 1.11
N VAL A 89 5.44 2.54 0.67
CA VAL A 89 6.35 1.66 1.43
C VAL A 89 7.75 2.26 1.45
N LEU A 90 8.29 2.47 2.65
CA LEU A 90 9.69 2.81 2.89
C LEU A 90 10.37 1.65 3.63
N PRO A 91 11.03 0.72 2.90
CA PRO A 91 11.60 -0.48 3.51
C PRO A 91 13.08 -0.33 3.91
N ASN A 92 13.71 0.81 3.60
CA ASN A 92 15.10 1.09 3.96
C ASN A 92 15.30 2.61 4.01
N PRO A 93 15.00 3.29 5.13
CA PRO A 93 15.16 4.74 5.26
C PRO A 93 16.62 5.17 5.09
N ALA A 94 16.84 6.43 4.74
CA ALA A 94 18.20 6.97 4.66
C ALA A 94 18.81 7.13 6.06
N GLY A 95 20.12 6.87 6.18
CA GLY A 95 20.87 7.07 7.42
C GLY A 95 21.06 5.79 8.24
N SER A 96 21.30 5.93 9.55
CA SER A 96 21.29 4.78 10.46
C SER A 96 19.87 4.22 10.52
N ASP A 97 19.76 2.89 10.50
CA ASP A 97 18.49 2.18 10.56
C ASP A 97 17.80 2.37 11.93
N THR A 98 17.07 3.48 12.09
CA THR A 98 16.49 3.96 13.35
C THR A 98 14.98 3.77 13.44
N GLY A 99 14.42 2.76 12.79
CA GLY A 99 12.98 2.46 12.87
C GLY A 99 12.09 3.49 12.17
N ASN A 100 12.59 4.08 11.08
CA ASN A 100 11.81 4.97 10.21
C ASN A 100 11.20 4.21 9.02
N GLU A 101 11.23 2.88 9.03
CA GLU A 101 10.55 2.04 8.04
C GLU A 101 9.05 2.10 8.25
N PHE A 102 8.28 2.12 7.17
CA PHE A 102 6.84 2.08 7.26
C PHE A 102 6.20 1.44 6.04
N ILE A 103 4.99 0.97 6.27
CA ILE A 103 4.00 0.65 5.24
C ILE A 103 2.80 1.52 5.55
N GLU A 104 2.37 2.28 4.56
CA GLU A 104 1.20 3.12 4.66
C GLU A 104 0.01 2.45 3.99
N LEU A 105 -1.13 2.51 4.67
CA LEU A 105 -2.42 2.04 4.17
C LEU A 105 -3.34 3.24 3.95
N HIS A 106 -4.08 3.20 2.86
CA HIS A 106 -5.04 4.22 2.48
C HIS A 106 -6.43 3.60 2.32
N ASN A 107 -7.43 4.32 2.81
CA ASN A 107 -8.84 4.03 2.59
C ASN A 107 -9.37 4.99 1.51
N PRO A 108 -9.52 4.52 0.26
CA PRO A 108 -9.97 5.36 -0.85
C PRO A 108 -11.48 5.65 -0.83
N THR A 109 -12.22 5.13 0.16
CA THR A 109 -13.66 5.34 0.26
C THR A 109 -13.99 6.63 1.00
N THR A 110 -15.27 7.02 0.98
CA THR A 110 -15.77 8.20 1.71
C THR A 110 -16.27 7.87 3.11
N ALA A 111 -16.08 6.64 3.59
CA ALA A 111 -16.54 6.17 4.90
C ALA A 111 -15.38 5.50 5.66
N PRO A 112 -15.38 5.52 6.99
CA PRO A 112 -14.40 4.77 7.76
C PRO A 112 -14.50 3.27 7.50
N VAL A 113 -13.36 2.58 7.47
CA VAL A 113 -13.25 1.14 7.30
C VAL A 113 -12.73 0.51 8.60
N ASP A 114 -13.41 -0.53 9.09
CA ASP A 114 -12.93 -1.35 10.20
C ASP A 114 -11.91 -2.37 9.67
N LEU A 115 -10.71 -2.37 10.25
CA LEU A 115 -9.63 -3.29 9.88
C LEU A 115 -9.67 -4.60 10.67
N TYR A 116 -10.67 -4.81 11.53
CA TYR A 116 -10.81 -6.04 12.28
C TYR A 116 -10.90 -7.26 11.35
N GLY A 117 -10.07 -8.26 11.63
CA GLY A 117 -9.95 -9.47 10.81
C GLY A 117 -8.93 -9.35 9.68
N CYS A 118 -8.37 -8.17 9.43
CA CYS A 118 -7.39 -7.95 8.37
C CYS A 118 -5.96 -8.02 8.96
N SER A 119 -4.98 -8.28 8.10
CA SER A 119 -3.59 -8.37 8.53
C SER A 119 -2.60 -7.87 7.48
N LEU A 120 -1.48 -7.32 7.96
CA LEU A 120 -0.29 -7.09 7.17
C LEU A 120 0.58 -8.34 7.23
N VAL A 121 1.04 -8.81 6.07
CA VAL A 121 2.00 -9.91 5.98
C VAL A 121 3.30 -9.41 5.36
N LEU A 122 4.39 -9.67 6.09
CA LEU A 122 5.78 -9.26 5.81
C LEU A 122 6.66 -10.51 5.77
N GLY A 123 6.78 -11.13 4.59
CA GLY A 123 7.44 -12.43 4.48
C GLY A 123 6.69 -13.48 5.29
N SER A 124 7.30 -13.97 6.39
CA SER A 124 6.67 -14.91 7.32
C SER A 124 5.93 -14.26 8.48
N ASP A 125 6.13 -12.97 8.71
CA ASP A 125 5.54 -12.26 9.84
C ASP A 125 4.13 -11.78 9.48
N VAL A 126 3.21 -11.90 10.44
CA VAL A 126 1.81 -11.51 10.31
C VAL A 126 1.46 -10.55 11.43
N PHE A 127 1.05 -9.33 11.07
CA PHE A 127 0.53 -8.32 11.98
C PHE A 127 -0.99 -8.23 11.79
N ALA A 128 -1.75 -8.76 12.75
CA ALA A 128 -3.21 -8.67 12.76
C ALA A 128 -3.67 -7.38 13.45
N PHE A 129 -4.61 -6.67 12.84
CA PHE A 129 -5.19 -5.47 13.44
C PHE A 129 -6.09 -5.84 14.62
N ALA A 130 -6.00 -5.05 15.70
CA ALA A 130 -6.82 -5.25 16.89
C ALA A 130 -8.29 -4.87 16.60
N PRO A 131 -9.27 -5.50 17.27
CA PRO A 131 -10.67 -5.06 17.20
C PRO A 131 -10.83 -3.56 17.49
N GLY A 132 -11.65 -2.87 16.69
CA GLY A 132 -11.88 -1.42 16.83
C GLY A 132 -10.78 -0.55 16.20
N THR A 133 -9.87 -1.13 15.43
CA THR A 133 -8.92 -0.37 14.60
C THR A 133 -9.67 0.15 13.38
N ILE A 134 -9.97 1.46 13.38
CA ILE A 134 -10.68 2.13 12.30
C ILE A 134 -9.69 2.93 11.46
N LEU A 135 -9.74 2.74 10.14
CA LEU A 135 -9.07 3.59 9.16
C LEU A 135 -10.11 4.58 8.62
N GLU A 136 -9.98 5.85 8.99
CA GLU A 136 -10.86 6.91 8.49
C GLU A 136 -10.78 7.04 6.97
N ALA A 137 -11.78 7.69 6.39
CA ALA A 137 -11.79 8.00 4.96
C ALA A 137 -10.71 9.03 4.61
N GLY A 138 -9.97 8.80 3.51
CA GLY A 138 -8.93 9.70 3.00
C GLY A 138 -7.59 9.49 3.68
#